data_AF-A0A962A8C6-F1
#
_entry.id   AF-A0A962A8C6-F1
#
_cell.length_a   1.000
_cell.length_b   1.000
_cell.length_c   1.000
_cell.angle_alpha   90.00
_cell.angle_beta   90.00
_cell.angle_gamma   90.00
#
_symmetry.space_group_name_H-M   'P 1'
#
loop_
_entity.id
_entity.type
_entity.pdbx_description
1 polymer ?
#
loop_
_entity_poly.entity_id
_entity_poly.type
_entity_poly.pdbx_seq_one_letter_code
_entity_poly.pdbx_strand_id
1 'polypeptide(L)' 'MPALDRRLADFNTAPPPADLQVEALARDKIGTYILPFPCLYADGRWTNARTGLAIAAEIVGWRKANSPSR' A
#
# COMPACT_ATOMS: atom_id res chain seq x y z
N MET A 1 -20.54 12.80 15.24
CA MET A 1 -19.44 11.81 15.31
C MET A 1 -19.10 11.37 13.89
N PRO A 2 -18.19 12.03 13.16
CA PRO A 2 -17.89 11.64 11.80
C PRO A 2 -16.88 10.48 11.81
N ALA A 3 -17.34 9.29 11.46
CA ALA A 3 -16.53 8.06 11.39
C ALA A 3 -15.84 7.87 10.02
N LEU A 4 -15.85 8.88 9.15
CA LEU A 4 -15.28 8.79 7.80
C LEU A 4 -13.78 9.14 7.75
N ASP A 5 -13.33 10.05 8.62
CA ASP A 5 -11.94 10.53 8.69
C ASP A 5 -10.94 9.46 9.19
N ARG A 6 -11.44 8.40 9.85
CA ARG A 6 -10.57 7.42 10.50
C ARG A 6 -9.84 6.52 9.50
N ARG A 7 -10.40 6.30 8.31
CA ARG A 7 -9.91 5.25 7.39
C ARG A 7 -8.67 5.66 6.59
N LEU A 8 -8.45 6.97 6.40
CA LEU A 8 -7.26 7.50 5.73
C LEU A 8 -6.09 7.69 6.71
N ALA A 9 -6.37 7.88 8.00
CA ALA A 9 -5.35 8.03 9.04
C ALA A 9 -4.52 6.76 9.28
N ASP A 10 -5.02 5.59 8.89
CA ASP A 10 -4.29 4.31 8.99
C ASP A 10 -3.27 4.09 7.85
N PHE A 11 -3.27 4.95 6.81
CA PHE A 11 -2.35 4.84 5.69
C PHE A 11 -1.30 5.95 5.75
N ASN A 12 -0.04 5.53 5.71
CA ASN A 12 1.11 6.41 5.61
C ASN A 12 1.33 6.80 4.15
N THR A 13 1.58 8.08 3.90
CA THR A 13 1.88 8.63 2.56
C THR A 13 3.38 8.80 2.32
N ALA A 14 4.20 8.78 3.39
CA ALA A 14 5.65 8.85 3.28
C ALA A 14 6.21 7.49 2.84
N PRO A 15 7.23 7.41 1.97
CA PRO A 15 7.72 6.14 1.44
C PRO A 15 8.12 5.14 2.55
N PRO A 16 7.73 3.85 2.44
CA PRO A 16 8.15 2.83 3.40
C PRO A 16 9.64 2.49 3.24
N PRO A 17 10.26 1.84 4.25
CA PRO A 17 11.59 1.26 4.14
C PRO A 17 11.69 0.22 3.01
N ALA A 18 12.86 0.12 2.38
CA ALA A 18 13.08 -0.60 1.11
C ALA A 18 12.79 -2.12 1.11
N ASP A 19 12.55 -2.74 2.26
CA ASP A 19 12.32 -4.19 2.42
C ASP A 19 11.06 -4.50 3.23
N LEU A 20 10.25 -3.48 3.53
CA LEU A 20 9.04 -3.65 4.30
C LEU A 20 7.89 -4.06 3.40
N GLN A 21 7.34 -5.26 3.62
CA GLN A 21 6.10 -5.68 2.98
C GLN A 21 4.93 -4.85 3.52
N VAL A 22 4.25 -4.16 2.62
CA VAL A 22 3.16 -3.24 2.95
C VAL A 22 1.93 -3.52 2.12
N GLU A 23 0.77 -3.21 2.67
CA GLU A 23 -0.47 -3.12 1.90
C GLU A 23 -0.54 -1.74 1.26
N ALA A 24 -0.34 -1.68 -0.06
CA ALA A 24 -0.38 -0.45 -0.81
C ALA A 24 -1.82 -0.06 -1.19
N LEU A 25 -2.16 1.21 -0.96
CA LEU A 25 -3.41 1.84 -1.38
C LEU A 25 -3.21 2.42 -2.78
N ALA A 26 -3.75 1.72 -3.77
CA ALA A 26 -3.79 2.18 -5.14
C ALA A 26 -4.98 3.12 -5.36
N ARG A 27 -4.79 4.13 -6.20
CA ARG A 27 -5.85 4.97 -6.73
C ARG A 27 -6.04 4.65 -8.21
N ASP A 28 -7.29 4.47 -8.60
CA ASP A 28 -7.72 4.42 -9.99
C ASP A 28 -8.81 5.47 -10.24
N LYS A 29 -9.28 5.60 -11.49
CA LYS A 29 -10.29 6.56 -11.91
C LYS A 29 -11.59 6.49 -11.10
N ILE A 30 -11.90 5.33 -10.55
CA ILE A 30 -13.14 5.07 -9.81
C ILE A 30 -13.00 5.39 -8.30
N GLY A 31 -11.77 5.35 -7.76
CA GLY A 31 -11.51 5.57 -6.34
C GLY A 31 -10.24 4.89 -5.87
N THR A 32 -10.08 4.78 -4.54
CA THR A 32 -8.93 4.12 -3.92
C THR A 32 -9.27 2.71 -3.47
N TYR A 33 -8.38 1.75 -3.73
CA TYR A 33 -8.50 0.36 -3.31
C TYR A 33 -7.17 -0.17 -2.80
N ILE A 34 -7.22 -1.11 -1.85
CA ILE A 34 -6.02 -1.73 -1.29
C ILE A 34 -5.66 -2.92 -2.17
N LEU A 35 -4.39 -3.06 -2.51
CA LEU A 35 -3.92 -4.24 -3.25
C LEU A 35 -4.02 -5.48 -2.36
N PRO A 36 -4.62 -6.59 -2.85
CA PRO A 36 -4.81 -7.81 -2.05
C PRO A 36 -3.53 -8.64 -1.91
N PHE A 37 -2.37 -8.04 -2.14
CA PHE A 37 -1.05 -8.67 -2.08
C PHE A 37 -0.03 -7.70 -1.48
N PRO A 38 0.99 -8.23 -0.78
CA PRO A 38 2.05 -7.41 -0.22
C PRO A 38 2.84 -6.75 -1.34
N CYS A 39 3.14 -5.46 -1.15
CA CYS A 39 3.92 -4.64 -2.06
C CYS A 39 5.20 -4.20 -1.35
N LEU A 40 6.26 -3.99 -2.14
CA LEU A 40 7.52 -3.40 -1.70
C LEU A 40 7.68 -2.06 -2.40
N TYR A 41 8.33 -1.12 -1.72
CA TYR A 41 8.74 0.14 -2.31
C TYR A 41 10.26 0.21 -2.26
N ALA A 42 10.90 0.16 -3.42
CA ALA A 42 12.35 0.23 -3.54
C ALA A 42 12.71 1.18 -4.68
N ASP A 43 13.70 2.05 -4.45
CA ASP A 43 14.24 2.96 -5.48
C ASP A 43 13.15 3.80 -6.17
N GLY A 44 12.16 4.30 -5.41
CA GLY A 44 11.08 5.10 -5.97
C GLY A 44 9.98 4.31 -6.67
N ARG A 45 10.08 2.97 -6.73
CA ARG A 45 9.17 2.10 -7.48
C ARG A 45 8.44 1.12 -6.58
N TRP A 46 7.16 0.92 -6.90
CA TRP A 46 6.33 -0.09 -6.27
C TRP A 46 6.43 -1.41 -7.03
N THR A 47 6.74 -2.49 -6.32
CA THR A 47 6.80 -3.84 -6.87
C THR A 47 5.97 -4.80 -6.03
N ASN A 48 5.43 -5.83 -6.66
CA ASN A 48 4.71 -6.89 -5.97
C ASN A 48 5.72 -7.76 -5.21
N ALA A 49 5.59 -7.88 -3.89
CA ALA A 49 6.54 -8.62 -3.07
C ALA A 49 6.55 -10.13 -3.37
N ARG A 50 5.48 -10.67 -3.97
CA ARG A 50 5.35 -12.09 -4.31
C ARG A 50 5.94 -12.44 -5.66
N THR A 51 5.78 -11.55 -6.65
CA THR A 51 6.18 -11.83 -8.05
C THR A 51 7.36 -10.99 -8.52
N GLY A 52 7.73 -9.94 -7.79
CA GLY A 52 8.76 -8.97 -8.19
C GLY A 52 8.32 -8.02 -9.32
N LEU A 53 7.08 -8.11 -9.79
CA LEU A 53 6.59 -7.30 -10.91
C LEU A 53 6.31 -5.86 -10.48
N ALA A 54 6.67 -4.91 -11.34
CA ALA A 54 6.35 -3.50 -11.13
C ALA A 54 4.83 -3.27 -11.11
N ILE A 55 4.37 -2.47 -10.16
CA ILE A 55 2.97 -2.11 -10.02
C ILE A 55 2.70 -0.89 -10.89
N ALA A 56 1.80 -1.04 -11.86
CA ALA A 56 1.43 0.04 -12.79
C ALA A 56 0.33 0.97 -12.23
N ALA A 57 -0.19 0.69 -11.03
CA ALA A 57 -1.20 1.52 -10.38
C ALA A 57 -0.57 2.69 -9.63
N GLU A 58 -1.30 3.82 -9.56
CA GLU A 58 -0.87 4.98 -8.79
C GLU A 58 -1.03 4.69 -7.30
N ILE A 59 0.07 4.48 -6.58
CA ILE A 59 0.03 4.25 -5.14
C ILE A 59 0.02 5.58 -4.40
N VAL A 60 -1.06 5.83 -3.67
CA VAL A 60 -1.29 7.08 -2.93
C VAL A 60 -1.05 6.94 -1.42
N GLY A 61 -0.82 5.72 -0.93
CA GLY A 61 -0.48 5.46 0.46
C GLY A 61 -0.19 3.98 0.71
N TRP A 62 0.23 3.65 1.92
CA TRP A 62 0.48 2.27 2.35
C TRP A 62 0.32 2.10 3.84
N ARG A 63 0.18 0.86 4.29
CA ARG A 63 0.29 0.53 5.72
C ARG A 63 1.11 -0.74 5.89
N LYS A 64 1.68 -0.95 7.08
CA LYS A 64 2.34 -2.21 7.40
C LYS A 64 1.34 -3.34 7.12
N ALA A 65 1.72 -4.27 6.25
CA ALA A 65 0.96 -5.49 6.12
C ALA A 65 1.04 -6.15 7.49
N ASN A 66 -0.09 -6.24 8.18
CA ASN A 66 -0.12 -7.05 9.39
C ASN A 66 0.08 -8.46 8.86
N SER A 67 1.27 -9.04 9.05
CA SER A 67 1.51 -10.44 8.77
C SER A 67 0.30 -11.18 9.31
N PRO A 68 -0.46 -11.96 8.51
CA PRO A 68 -1.45 -12.82 9.12
C PRO A 68 -0.66 -13.65 10.11
N SER A 69 -0.86 -13.38 11.40
CA SER A 69 -0.30 -14.16 12.47
C SER A 69 -0.92 -15.54 12.31
N ARG A 70 -0.20 -16.34 11.52
CA ARG A 70 -0.15 -17.79 11.38
C ARG A 70 -1.40 -18.57 11.74
#